data_AF-A0A1L7AN45-F1
#
_entry.id   AF-A0A1L7AN45-F1
#
_cell.length_a   1.000
_cell.length_b   1.000
_cell.length_c   1.000
_cell.angle_alpha   90.00
_cell.angle_beta   90.00
_cell.angle_gamma   90.00
#
_symmetry.space_group_name_H-M   'P 1'
#
loop_
_entity.id
_entity.type
_entity.pdbx_description
1 polymer ?
#
loop_
_entity_poly.entity_id
_entity_poly.type
_entity_poly.pdbx_seq_one_letter_code
_entity_poly.pdbx_strand_id
1 'polypeptide(L)'
;MWTPAARAQLARGSQPYATCLTDAEWALVEPFLPSPAKTGRPRSWPMRRVVDAILYVLRTGCAWAHLPRDFPPPGTVHRWFLRLSRRGTFERLAHALIVNRH
;
A
#
# COMPACT_ATOMS: atom_id res chain seq x y z
N MET A 1 20.82 -9.82 -17.55
CA MET A 1 21.58 -8.58 -17.74
C MET A 1 20.69 -7.40 -17.40
N TRP A 2 21.14 -6.49 -16.55
CA TRP A 2 20.37 -5.31 -16.13
C TRP A 2 20.47 -4.21 -17.19
N THR A 3 19.37 -3.87 -17.86
CA THR A 3 19.36 -2.88 -18.95
C THR A 3 18.93 -1.49 -18.46
N PRO A 4 19.36 -0.40 -19.14
CA PRO A 4 18.88 0.95 -18.84
C PRO A 4 17.35 1.08 -18.86
N ALA A 5 16.66 0.32 -19.73
CA ALA A 5 15.20 0.26 -19.79
C ALA A 5 14.58 -0.39 -18.55
N ALA A 6 15.13 -1.51 -18.07
CA ALA A 6 14.69 -2.15 -16.83
C ALA A 6 14.92 -1.23 -15.61
N ARG A 7 16.02 -0.47 -15.60
CA ARG A 7 16.30 0.55 -14.58
C ARG A 7 15.27 1.69 -14.60
N ALA A 8 14.87 2.15 -15.78
CA ALA A 8 13.85 3.18 -15.92
C ALA A 8 12.46 2.70 -15.44
N GLN A 9 12.09 1.45 -15.76
CA GLN A 9 10.85 0.84 -15.27
C GLN A 9 10.83 0.66 -13.73
N LEU A 10 11.98 0.39 -13.12
CA LEU A 10 12.11 0.23 -11.66
C LEU A 10 12.39 1.56 -10.93
N ALA A 11 12.68 2.63 -11.67
CA ALA A 11 12.87 3.95 -11.10
C ALA A 11 11.52 4.49 -10.60
N ARG A 12 11.21 4.23 -9.32
CA ARG A 12 10.04 4.79 -8.61
C ARG A 12 10.24 6.27 -8.26
N GLY A 13 10.50 7.09 -9.28
CA GLY A 13 10.77 8.51 -9.16
C GLY A 13 9.70 9.24 -8.33
N SER A 14 10.15 10.10 -7.41
CA SER A 14 9.37 10.94 -6.50
C SER A 14 8.73 10.26 -5.27
N GLN A 15 8.85 8.94 -5.08
CA GLN A 15 8.34 8.31 -3.85
C GLN A 15 9.37 8.33 -2.72
N PRO A 16 8.96 8.61 -1.46
CA PRO A 16 9.88 8.68 -0.32
C PRO A 16 10.52 7.33 0.00
N TYR A 17 9.84 6.22 -0.34
CA TYR A 17 10.37 4.87 -0.21
C TYR A 17 10.16 4.07 -1.48
N ALA A 18 11.13 3.20 -1.78
CA ALA A 18 10.99 2.21 -2.84
C ALA A 18 9.86 1.20 -2.57
N THR A 19 9.20 1.23 -1.42
CA THR A 19 8.02 0.41 -1.07
C THR A 19 6.69 1.06 -1.39
N CYS A 20 6.67 2.39 -1.58
CA CYS A 20 5.47 3.14 -1.90
C CYS A 20 5.00 2.82 -3.33
N LEU A 21 3.69 2.87 -3.52
CA LEU A 21 3.06 2.68 -4.80
C LEU A 21 3.20 3.93 -5.67
N THR A 22 3.52 3.72 -6.95
CA THR A 22 3.32 4.73 -8.00
C THR A 22 1.83 5.03 -8.17
N ASP A 23 1.50 6.12 -8.86
CA ASP A 23 0.09 6.49 -9.11
C ASP A 23 -0.63 5.42 -9.95
N ALA A 24 0.07 4.83 -10.93
CA ALA A 24 -0.47 3.75 -11.75
C ALA A 24 -0.73 2.48 -10.93
N GLU A 25 0.20 2.07 -10.06
CA GLU A 25 -0.02 0.94 -9.15
C GLU A 25 -1.15 1.24 -8.16
N TRP A 26 -1.22 2.47 -7.65
CA TRP A 26 -2.29 2.90 -6.75
C TRP A 26 -3.67 2.78 -7.39
N ALA A 27 -3.82 3.18 -8.67
CA ALA A 27 -5.07 3.07 -9.40
C ALA A 27 -5.59 1.61 -9.50
N LEU A 28 -4.69 0.62 -9.47
CA LEU A 28 -5.06 -0.80 -9.44
C LEU A 28 -5.48 -1.27 -8.05
N VAL A 29 -4.90 -0.68 -6.99
CA VAL A 29 -5.12 -1.09 -5.59
C VAL A 29 -6.36 -0.42 -4.99
N GLU A 30 -6.56 0.88 -5.27
CA GLU A 30 -7.60 1.70 -4.67
C GLU A 30 -9.02 1.10 -4.74
N PRO A 31 -9.47 0.48 -5.85
CA PRO A 31 -10.82 -0.08 -5.95
C PRO A 31 -11.12 -1.21 -4.96
N PHE A 32 -10.10 -1.88 -4.42
CA PHE A 32 -10.26 -2.98 -3.46
C PHE A 32 -10.38 -2.49 -2.02
N LEU A 33 -10.15 -1.19 -1.78
CA LEU A 33 -10.10 -0.59 -0.47
C LEU A 33 -11.47 -0.01 -0.09
N PRO A 34 -11.79 0.07 1.22
CA PRO A 34 -13.06 0.64 1.64
C PRO A 34 -13.13 2.13 1.29
N SER A 35 -14.20 2.53 0.61
CA SER A 35 -14.50 3.93 0.34
C SER A 35 -14.53 4.76 1.64
N PRO A 36 -14.19 6.06 1.58
CA PRO A 36 -14.38 6.97 2.70
C PRO A 36 -15.81 6.86 3.26
N ALA A 37 -15.93 6.87 4.59
CA ALA A 37 -17.25 6.84 5.21
C ALA A 37 -18.01 8.12 4.87
N LYS A 38 -19.29 8.01 4.49
CA LYS A 38 -20.17 9.16 4.21
C LYS A 38 -20.64 9.85 5.50
N THR A 39 -20.60 9.16 6.62
CA THR A 39 -21.07 9.62 7.93
C THR A 39 -20.08 9.22 9.04
N GLY A 40 -20.14 9.91 10.17
CA GLY A 40 -19.24 9.69 11.31
C GLY A 40 -17.90 10.42 11.21
N ARG A 41 -16.95 10.06 12.08
CA ARG A 41 -15.64 10.73 12.13
C ARG A 41 -14.83 10.40 10.87
N PRO A 42 -14.34 11.41 10.12
CA PRO A 42 -13.50 11.17 8.95
C PRO A 42 -12.19 10.49 9.33
N ARG A 43 -11.58 9.80 8.37
CA ARG A 43 -10.26 9.19 8.57
C ARG A 43 -9.22 10.29 8.75
N SER A 44 -8.39 10.16 9.78
CA SER A 44 -7.28 11.11 10.01
C SER A 44 -6.17 11.00 8.95
N TRP A 45 -6.11 9.90 8.20
CA TRP A 45 -5.03 9.62 7.26
C TRP A 45 -5.57 9.17 5.89
N PRO A 46 -4.97 9.64 4.78
CA PRO A 46 -5.28 9.12 3.45
C PRO A 46 -5.03 7.61 3.37
N MET A 47 -5.93 6.88 2.71
CA MET A 47 -5.82 5.42 2.61
C MET A 47 -4.52 5.00 1.92
N ARG A 48 -4.07 5.74 0.91
CA ARG A 48 -2.78 5.51 0.24
C ARG A 48 -1.61 5.48 1.20
N ARG A 49 -1.50 6.48 2.09
CA ARG A 49 -0.42 6.57 3.09
C ARG A 49 -0.44 5.40 4.07
N VAL A 50 -1.64 4.89 4.39
CA VAL A 50 -1.79 3.69 5.23
C VAL A 50 -1.33 2.44 4.48
N VAL A 51 -1.71 2.28 3.21
CA VAL A 51 -1.30 1.13 2.38
C VAL A 51 0.21 1.15 2.11
N ASP A 52 0.78 2.30 1.78
CA ASP A 52 2.23 2.45 1.60
C ASP A 52 3.00 2.05 2.87
N ALA A 53 2.49 2.42 4.06
CA ALA A 53 3.06 2.02 5.34
C ALA A 53 2.95 0.50 5.59
N ILE A 54 1.82 -0.12 5.25
CA ILE A 54 1.65 -1.57 5.34
C ILE A 54 2.66 -2.26 4.41
N LEU A 55 2.77 -1.80 3.16
CA LEU A 55 3.70 -2.37 2.17
C LEU A 55 5.16 -2.19 2.59
N TYR A 56 5.50 -1.06 3.23
CA TYR A 56 6.81 -0.86 3.83
C TYR A 56 7.12 -1.96 4.84
N VAL A 57 6.22 -2.20 5.79
CA VAL A 57 6.40 -3.25 6.82
C VAL A 57 6.47 -4.64 6.20
N LEU A 58 5.56 -4.97 5.28
CA LEU A 58 5.52 -6.28 4.64
C LEU A 58 6.76 -6.57 3.79
N ARG A 59 7.34 -5.55 3.15
CA ARG A 59 8.54 -5.71 2.31
C ARG A 59 9.84 -5.71 3.11
N THR A 60 9.92 -4.93 4.19
CA THR A 60 11.13 -4.81 5.00
C THR A 60 11.18 -5.81 6.16
N GLY A 61 10.04 -6.34 6.58
CA GLY A 61 9.91 -7.23 7.74
C GLY A 61 10.11 -6.53 9.09
N CYS A 62 10.14 -5.19 9.13
CA CYS A 62 10.36 -4.47 10.37
C CYS A 62 9.16 -4.59 11.33
N ALA A 63 9.42 -4.42 12.63
CA ALA A 63 8.33 -4.28 13.59
C ALA A 63 7.48 -3.04 13.27
N TRP A 64 6.16 -3.09 13.51
CA TRP A 64 5.27 -1.93 13.33
C TRP A 64 5.74 -0.69 14.09
N ALA A 65 6.32 -0.87 15.28
CA ALA A 65 6.86 0.23 16.10
C ALA A 65 8.08 0.92 15.46
N HIS A 66 8.76 0.27 14.51
CA HIS A 66 9.93 0.80 13.80
C HIS A 66 9.56 1.48 12.48
N LEU A 67 8.26 1.67 12.22
CA LEU A 67 7.81 2.40 11.05
C LEU A 67 8.39 3.83 11.06
N PRO A 68 8.93 4.31 9.93
CA PRO A 68 9.40 5.69 9.82
C PRO A 68 8.34 6.73 10.22
N ARG A 69 8.81 7.86 10.78
CA ARG A 69 7.93 8.89 11.39
C ARG A 69 7.08 9.66 10.38
N ASP A 70 7.42 9.59 9.11
CA ASP A 70 6.69 10.23 8.02
C ASP A 70 5.47 9.41 7.56
N PHE A 71 5.29 8.18 8.06
CA PHE A 71 4.09 7.39 7.90
C PHE A 71 3.03 7.67 8.99
N PRO A 72 1.77 7.23 8.77
CA PRO A 72 0.75 7.26 9.82
C PRO A 72 1.18 6.49 11.07
N PRO A 73 0.61 6.79 12.26
CA PRO A 73 0.99 6.13 13.51
C PRO A 73 0.90 4.60 13.42
N PRO A 74 1.89 3.86 13.96
CA PRO A 74 1.93 2.39 13.90
C PRO A 74 0.63 1.69 14.30
N GLY A 75 -0.04 2.15 15.37
CA GLY A 75 -1.31 1.58 15.82
C GLY A 75 -2.45 1.77 14.81
N THR A 76 -2.44 2.87 14.06
CA THR A 76 -3.42 3.12 12.98
C THR A 76 -3.14 2.20 11.80
N VAL A 77 -1.87 2.10 11.38
CA VAL A 77 -1.44 1.22 10.28
C VAL A 77 -1.77 -0.24 10.58
N HIS A 78 -1.39 -0.73 11.77
CA HIS A 78 -1.65 -2.10 12.19
C HIS A 78 -3.15 -2.41 12.28
N ARG A 79 -3.97 -1.49 12.82
CA ARG A 79 -5.43 -1.63 12.84
C ARG A 79 -6.01 -1.79 11.43
N TRP A 80 -5.52 -1.00 10.47
CA TRP A 80 -5.96 -1.10 9.09
C TRP A 80 -5.49 -2.39 8.42
N PHE A 81 -4.25 -2.82 8.66
CA PHE A 81 -3.76 -4.11 8.20
C PHE A 81 -4.70 -5.23 8.64
N LEU A 82 -4.99 -5.35 9.94
CA LEU A 82 -5.90 -6.38 10.46
C LEU A 82 -7.30 -6.30 9.83
N ARG A 83 -7.83 -5.09 9.61
CA ARG A 83 -9.13 -4.89 8.97
C ARG A 83 -9.13 -5.35 7.51
N LEU A 84 -8.09 -5.03 6.75
CA LEU A 84 -7.97 -5.42 5.35
C LEU A 84 -7.76 -6.94 5.20
N SER A 85 -6.93 -7.54 6.06
CA SER A 85 -6.70 -8.99 6.10
C SER A 85 -7.98 -9.76 6.44
N ARG A 86 -8.72 -9.34 7.48
CA ARG A 86 -10.01 -9.96 7.84
C ARG A 86 -11.05 -9.88 6.72
N ARG A 87 -10.95 -8.87 5.86
CA ARG A 87 -11.82 -8.72 4.69
C ARG A 87 -11.33 -9.52 3.50
N GLY A 88 -10.19 -10.21 3.55
CA GLY A 88 -9.63 -10.92 2.40
C GLY A 88 -9.14 -9.98 1.29
N THR A 89 -8.72 -8.77 1.63
CA THR A 89 -8.44 -7.71 0.64
C THR A 89 -7.17 -8.01 -0.16
N PHE A 90 -6.14 -8.56 0.49
CA PHE A 90 -4.87 -8.87 -0.16
C PHE A 90 -5.02 -10.05 -1.13
N GLU A 91 -5.84 -11.04 -0.76
CA GLU A 91 -6.17 -12.21 -1.56
C GLU A 91 -6.95 -11.81 -2.81
N ARG A 92 -7.95 -10.93 -2.68
CA ARG A 92 -8.68 -10.37 -3.83
C ARG A 92 -7.76 -9.57 -4.76
N LEU A 93 -6.88 -8.75 -4.19
CA LEU A 93 -5.90 -7.99 -4.97
C LEU A 93 -4.97 -8.94 -5.75
N ALA A 94 -4.40 -9.93 -5.07
CA ALA A 94 -3.51 -10.91 -5.69
C ALA A 94 -4.21 -11.68 -6.81
N HIS A 95 -5.45 -12.12 -6.56
CA HIS A 95 -6.25 -12.80 -7.57
C HIS A 95 -6.50 -11.92 -8.79
N ALA A 96 -6.92 -10.67 -8.61
CA ALA A 96 -7.17 -9.74 -9.71
C ALA A 96 -5.92 -9.47 -10.56
N LEU A 97 -4.75 -9.32 -9.93
CA LEU A 97 -3.48 -9.06 -10.64
C LEU A 97 -2.94 -10.30 -11.38
N ILE A 98 -3.23 -11.50 -10.87
CA ILE A 98 -2.80 -12.76 -11.50
C ILE A 98 -3.72 -13.11 -12.68
N VAL A 99 -5.03 -12.95 -12.52
CA VAL A 99 -6.03 -13.33 -13.54
C VAL A 99 -6.10 -12.34 -14.71
N ASN A 100 -5.82 -11.04 -14.49
CA ASN A 100 -5.78 -10.03 -15.57
C ASN A 100 -4.46 -9.97 -16.35
N ARG A 101 -3.59 -10.99 -16.28
CA ARG A 101 -2.45 -11.13 -17.19
C ARG A 101 -2.88 -11.88 -18.45
N HIS A 102 -3.55 -11.18 -19.37
CA HIS A 102 -3.80 -11.63 -20.74
C HIS A 102 -3.31 -10.59 -21.74
#